data_AF-A0A2T6K4W5-F1
#
_entry.id   AF-A0A2T6K4W5-F1
#
_cell.length_a   1.000
_cell.length_b   1.000
_cell.length_c   1.000
_cell.angle_alpha   90.00
_cell.angle_beta   90.00
_cell.angle_gamma   90.00
#
_symmetry.space_group_name_H-M   'P 1'
#
loop_
_entity.id
_entity.type
_entity.pdbx_description
1 polymer ?
#
loop_
_entity_poly.entity_id
_entity_poly.type
_entity_poly.pdbx_seq_one_letter_code
_entity_poly.pdbx_strand_id
1 'polypeptide(L)'
;MRSYGQPETIFTDELTSYGAAIKEIGNSKRQETGRWLNNRAENTHLPFRKRERAMLRFRQMRCLQTFAAVFSSVHNHFNRERQLYSRGNFKLNRTAALT
;
A
#
# COMPACT_ATOMS: atom_id res chain seq x y z
N MET A 1 3.51 -13.86 -2.68
CA MET A 1 4.19 -13.24 -1.51
C MET A 1 5.71 -13.13 -1.69
N ARG A 2 6.21 -12.79 -2.89
CA ARG A 2 7.65 -12.86 -3.20
C ARG A 2 8.49 -11.70 -2.62
N SER A 3 7.87 -10.59 -2.23
CA SER A 3 8.60 -9.35 -1.86
C SER A 3 8.52 -8.97 -0.38
N TYR A 4 7.49 -9.43 0.36
CA TYR A 4 7.21 -9.00 1.73
C TYR A 4 7.15 -10.16 2.74
N GLY A 5 7.58 -11.36 2.33
CA GLY A 5 7.58 -12.54 3.19
C GLY A 5 6.19 -13.10 3.47
N GLN A 6 6.09 -13.88 4.55
CA GLN A 6 4.90 -14.63 4.92
C GLN A 6 4.08 -13.88 5.99
N PRO A 7 2.89 -13.31 5.67
CA PRO A 7 2.08 -12.62 6.66
C PRO A 7 1.43 -13.65 7.61
N GLU A 8 1.21 -13.22 8.84
CA GLU A 8 0.44 -13.95 9.84
C GLU A 8 -1.06 -13.89 9.51
N THR A 9 -1.56 -12.67 9.30
CA THR A 9 -2.96 -12.37 8.94
C THR A 9 -3.03 -11.49 7.69
N ILE A 10 -4.05 -11.71 6.87
CA ILE A 10 -4.37 -10.94 5.67
C ILE A 10 -5.77 -10.35 5.85
N PHE A 11 -5.84 -9.03 5.96
CA PHE A 11 -7.10 -8.31 6.00
C PHE A 11 -7.59 -8.01 4.59
N THR A 12 -8.79 -8.46 4.25
CA THR A 12 -9.44 -8.15 2.95
C THR A 12 -10.82 -7.54 3.15
N ASP A 13 -11.38 -7.03 2.06
CA ASP A 13 -12.80 -6.68 2.01
C ASP A 13 -13.68 -7.95 2.04
N GLU A 14 -14.97 -7.76 2.28
CA GLU A 14 -15.99 -8.82 2.39
C GLU A 14 -16.51 -9.32 1.01
N LEU A 15 -15.88 -8.87 -0.09
CA LEU A 15 -16.25 -9.30 -1.44
C LEU A 15 -15.85 -10.76 -1.71
N THR A 16 -16.76 -11.51 -2.34
CA THR A 16 -16.60 -12.94 -2.67
C THR A 16 -15.35 -13.23 -3.53
N SER A 17 -14.94 -12.26 -4.35
CA SER A 17 -13.73 -12.35 -5.18
C SER A 17 -12.46 -12.55 -4.36
N TYR A 18 -12.34 -11.90 -3.21
CA TYR A 18 -11.18 -12.08 -2.33
C TYR A 18 -11.17 -13.46 -1.69
N GLY A 19 -12.31 -13.97 -1.22
CA GLY A 19 -12.42 -15.32 -0.68
C GLY A 19 -12.00 -16.40 -1.68
N ALA A 20 -12.42 -16.26 -2.95
CA ALA A 20 -12.02 -17.15 -4.03
C ALA A 20 -10.49 -17.09 -4.28
N ALA A 21 -9.94 -15.88 -4.41
CA ALA A 21 -8.51 -15.68 -4.66
C ALA A 21 -7.61 -16.17 -3.51
N ILE A 22 -8.00 -15.91 -2.26
CA ILE A 22 -7.27 -16.38 -1.07
C ILE A 22 -7.25 -17.90 -1.02
N LYS A 23 -8.35 -18.56 -1.39
CA LYS A 23 -8.44 -20.03 -1.46
C LYS A 23 -7.52 -20.60 -2.53
N GLU A 24 -7.47 -19.98 -3.70
CA GLU A 24 -6.55 -20.38 -4.79
C GLU A 24 -5.08 -20.27 -4.36
N ILE A 25 -4.73 -19.22 -3.61
CA ILE A 25 -3.37 -18.99 -3.08
C ILE A 25 -3.06 -19.90 -1.87
N GLY A 26 -4.05 -20.61 -1.31
CA GLY A 26 -3.87 -21.51 -0.17
C GLY A 26 -3.77 -20.81 1.19
N ASN A 27 -4.23 -19.57 1.30
CA ASN A 27 -4.11 -18.74 2.52
C ASN A 27 -5.42 -18.57 3.29
N SER A 28 -6.45 -19.40 3.03
CA SER A 28 -7.79 -19.25 3.63
C SER A 28 -7.79 -19.16 5.15
N LYS A 29 -6.88 -19.85 5.85
CA LYS A 29 -6.79 -19.82 7.31
C LYS A 29 -6.27 -18.50 7.90
N ARG A 30 -5.71 -17.62 7.05
CA ARG A 30 -5.08 -16.37 7.45
C ARG A 30 -5.90 -15.15 7.05
N GLN A 31 -7.04 -15.36 6.42
CA GLN A 31 -7.92 -14.29 6.03
C GLN A 31 -8.75 -13.84 7.22
N GLU A 32 -8.72 -12.56 7.50
CA GLU A 32 -9.65 -11.92 8.43
C GLU A 32 -10.42 -10.84 7.68
N THR A 33 -11.72 -10.83 7.88
CA THR A 33 -12.63 -9.83 7.33
C THR A 33 -13.39 -9.19 8.47
N GLY A 34 -13.67 -7.91 8.34
CA GLY A 34 -14.44 -7.20 9.33
C GLY A 34 -14.45 -5.72 9.05
N ARG A 35 -15.42 -5.05 9.65
CA ARG A 35 -15.55 -3.60 9.59
C ARG A 35 -14.22 -2.96 9.96
N TRP A 36 -13.68 -2.15 9.06
CA TRP A 36 -12.58 -1.21 9.29
C TRP A 36 -11.19 -1.87 9.33
N LEU A 37 -11.10 -3.19 9.20
CA LEU A 37 -9.82 -3.91 9.19
C LEU A 37 -8.98 -3.60 7.95
N ASN A 38 -9.64 -3.37 6.80
CA ASN A 38 -8.99 -2.96 5.56
C ASN A 38 -8.71 -1.44 5.47
N ASN A 39 -9.07 -0.63 6.47
CA ASN A 39 -8.91 0.83 6.42
C ASN A 39 -7.48 1.26 6.14
N ARG A 40 -6.48 0.50 6.63
CA ARG A 40 -5.07 0.80 6.34
C ARG A 40 -4.76 0.65 4.84
N ALA A 41 -5.25 -0.42 4.23
CA ALA A 41 -5.10 -0.65 2.79
C ALA A 41 -5.81 0.48 2.01
N GLU A 42 -7.07 0.76 2.33
CA GLU A 42 -7.86 1.81 1.69
C GLU A 42 -7.20 3.20 1.78
N ASN A 43 -6.72 3.58 2.97
CA ASN A 43 -6.03 4.85 3.17
C ASN A 43 -4.71 4.95 2.38
N THR A 44 -4.03 3.81 2.16
CA THR A 44 -2.78 3.77 1.39
C THR A 44 -3.00 4.12 -0.09
N HIS A 45 -4.22 3.96 -0.62
CA HIS A 45 -4.55 4.39 -1.99
C HIS A 45 -4.72 5.92 -2.14
N LEU A 46 -4.97 6.64 -1.04
CA LEU A 46 -5.31 8.08 -1.11
C LEU A 46 -4.16 8.94 -1.68
N PRO A 47 -2.88 8.80 -1.26
CA PRO A 47 -1.78 9.59 -1.82
C PRO A 47 -1.58 9.32 -3.32
N PHE A 48 -1.69 8.06 -3.74
CA PHE A 48 -1.62 7.65 -5.14
C PHE A 48 -2.75 8.30 -5.96
N ARG A 49 -4.01 8.14 -5.54
CA ARG A 49 -5.18 8.71 -6.23
C ARG A 49 -5.13 10.24 -6.30
N LYS A 50 -4.62 10.91 -5.25
CA LYS A 50 -4.43 12.37 -5.26
C LYS A 50 -3.46 12.80 -6.35
N ARG A 51 -2.33 12.09 -6.50
CA ARG A 51 -1.33 12.37 -7.54
C ARG A 51 -1.85 12.05 -8.94
N GLU A 52 -2.48 10.91 -9.12
CA GLU A 52 -3.10 10.53 -10.40
C GLU A 52 -4.11 11.59 -10.86
N ARG A 53 -4.98 12.06 -9.96
CA ARG A 53 -5.96 13.12 -10.26
C ARG A 53 -5.28 14.46 -10.58
N ALA A 54 -4.25 14.84 -9.84
CA ALA A 54 -3.48 16.05 -10.12
C ALA A 54 -2.77 16.01 -11.48
N MET A 55 -2.44 14.81 -11.97
CA MET A 55 -1.85 14.59 -13.30
C MET A 55 -2.91 14.44 -14.42
N LEU A 56 -4.17 14.78 -14.15
CA LEU A 56 -5.29 14.64 -15.10
C LEU A 56 -5.55 13.21 -15.59
N ARG A 57 -5.17 12.20 -14.78
CA ARG A 57 -5.20 10.76 -15.11
C ARG A 57 -4.28 10.40 -16.29
N PHE A 58 -4.09 9.11 -16.50
CA PHE A 58 -3.22 8.61 -17.57
C PHE A 58 -4.04 8.19 -18.79
N ARG A 59 -3.61 8.63 -19.99
CA ARG A 59 -4.24 8.23 -21.26
C ARG A 59 -3.97 6.78 -21.63
N GLN A 60 -2.83 6.23 -21.21
CA GLN A 60 -2.38 4.87 -21.54
C GLN A 60 -2.08 4.07 -20.27
N MET A 61 -2.46 2.79 -20.28
CA MET A 61 -2.21 1.88 -19.16
C MET A 61 -0.73 1.69 -18.85
N ARG A 62 0.14 1.67 -19.87
CA ARG A 62 1.60 1.56 -19.68
C ARG A 62 2.14 2.69 -18.81
N CYS A 63 1.71 3.92 -19.06
CA CYS A 63 2.14 5.09 -18.27
C CYS A 63 1.67 4.98 -16.82
N LEU A 64 0.44 4.50 -16.59
CA LEU A 64 -0.07 4.24 -15.24
C LEU A 64 0.76 3.19 -14.51
N GLN A 65 1.13 2.09 -15.17
CA GLN A 65 1.97 1.04 -14.57
C GLN A 65 3.36 1.55 -14.22
N THR A 66 4.02 2.26 -15.14
CA THR A 66 5.33 2.89 -14.88
C THR A 66 5.24 3.88 -13.71
N PHE A 67 4.20 4.72 -13.70
CA PHE A 67 3.96 5.65 -12.61
C PHE A 67 3.75 4.92 -11.27
N ALA A 68 2.92 3.89 -11.23
CA ALA A 68 2.66 3.13 -10.01
C ALA A 68 3.93 2.45 -9.46
N ALA A 69 4.79 1.91 -10.33
CA ALA A 69 6.06 1.31 -9.93
C ALA A 69 7.02 2.34 -9.30
N VAL A 70 7.21 3.49 -9.95
CA VAL A 70 8.08 4.56 -9.42
C VAL A 70 7.48 5.19 -8.17
N PHE A 71 6.18 5.51 -8.19
CA PHE A 71 5.49 6.13 -7.07
C PHE A 71 5.54 5.26 -5.82
N SER A 72 5.29 3.96 -5.94
CA SER A 72 5.33 3.04 -4.80
C SER A 72 6.73 2.92 -4.21
N SER A 73 7.78 2.83 -5.04
CA SER A 73 9.18 2.81 -4.59
C SER A 73 9.53 4.06 -3.76
N VAL A 74 9.25 5.25 -4.32
CA VAL A 74 9.52 6.53 -3.66
C VAL A 74 8.68 6.68 -2.38
N HIS A 75 7.38 6.39 -2.46
CA HIS A 75 6.48 6.52 -1.31
C HIS A 75 6.90 5.59 -0.16
N ASN A 76 7.23 4.34 -0.44
CA ASN A 76 7.63 3.38 0.58
C ASN A 76 8.99 3.74 1.19
N HIS A 77 9.95 4.19 0.37
CA HIS A 77 11.27 4.59 0.87
C HIS A 77 11.18 5.71 1.90
N PHE A 78 10.43 6.77 1.60
CA PHE A 78 10.30 7.91 2.53
C PHE A 78 9.37 7.66 3.71
N ASN A 79 8.48 6.68 3.65
CA ASN A 79 7.55 6.34 4.75
C ASN A 79 7.96 5.10 5.54
N ARG A 80 9.15 4.55 5.26
CA ARG A 80 9.71 3.43 6.02
C ARG A 80 9.76 3.81 7.50
N GLU A 81 9.32 2.89 8.36
CA GLU A 81 9.35 3.03 9.83
C GLU A 81 8.58 4.26 10.37
N ARG A 82 7.71 4.90 9.57
CA ARG A 82 6.92 6.06 10.01
C ARG A 82 6.14 5.81 11.31
N GLN A 83 5.71 4.57 11.55
CA GLN A 83 4.97 4.18 12.74
C GLN A 83 5.85 4.03 14.00
N LEU A 84 7.18 3.95 13.86
CA LEU A 84 8.13 3.77 14.97
C LEU A 84 8.63 5.09 15.56
N TYR A 85 8.62 6.17 14.76
CA TYR A 85 9.17 7.47 15.17
C TYR A 85 8.07 8.48 15.47
N SER A 86 8.34 9.36 16.45
CA SER A 86 7.52 10.56 16.66
C SER A 86 7.51 11.43 15.40
N ARG A 87 6.46 12.25 15.24
CA ARG A 87 6.32 13.10 14.05
C ARG A 87 7.50 14.05 13.86
N GLY A 88 8.10 14.56 14.95
CA GLY A 88 9.28 15.43 14.91
C GLY A 88 10.51 14.70 14.38
N ASN A 89 10.85 13.55 14.98
CA ASN A 89 12.01 12.76 14.60
C ASN A 89 11.92 12.27 13.15
N PHE A 90 10.74 11.84 12.72
CA PHE A 90 10.53 11.46 11.32
C PHE A 90 10.82 12.61 10.35
N LYS A 91 10.41 13.84 10.67
CA LYS A 91 10.69 14.99 9.81
C LYS A 91 12.18 15.29 9.74
N LEU A 92 12.88 15.25 10.88
CA LEU A 92 14.32 15.46 10.94
C LEU A 92 15.07 14.42 10.10
N ASN A 93 14.77 13.12 10.31
CA ASN A 93 15.41 12.04 9.56
C ASN A 93 15.13 12.13 8.06
N ARG A 94 13.89 12.49 7.69
CA ARG A 94 13.51 12.67 6.28
C ARG A 94 14.24 13.85 5.63
N THR A 95 14.43 14.95 6.36
CA THR A 95 15.22 16.09 5.86
C THR A 95 16.69 15.71 5.69
N ALA A 96 17.28 15.01 6.68
CA ALA A 96 18.67 14.55 6.61
C ALA A 96 18.93 13.56 5.45
N ALA A 97 17.92 12.76 5.06
CA ALA A 97 18.03 11.86 3.92
C ALA A 97 17.96 12.56 2.55
N LEU A 98 17.58 13.84 2.50
CA LEU A 98 17.47 14.65 1.28
C LEU A 98 18.64 15.62 1.08
N THR A 99 19.51 15.74 2.09
CA THR A 99 20.75 16.53 2.09
C THR A 99 21.95 15.61 1.88
#